data_AF-A0A496RYB9-F1
#
_entry.id   AF-A0A496RYB9-F1
#
_cell.length_a   1.000
_cell.length_b   1.000
_cell.length_c   1.000
_cell.angle_alpha   90.00
_cell.angle_beta   90.00
_cell.angle_gamma   90.00
#
_symmetry.space_group_name_H-M   'P 1'
#
loop_
_entity.id
_entity.type
_entity.pdbx_description
1 polymer ?
#
loop_
_entity_poly.entity_id
_entity_poly.type
_entity_poly.pdbx_seq_one_letter_code
_entity_poly.pdbx_strand_id
1 'polypeptide(L)'
;SIELETPGFAQLAYLHGGITPEVLKERGVVAEINMAPIYEDGEPLLEVAEGDLKDLARRVVGVSLSRLREMAKTEGKWVIAVAGGEEKVEAIRAALKGGYFNVLITDSFVAHELLK
;
A
#
# COMPACT_ATOMS: atom_id res chain seq x y z
N SER A 1 16.53 16.97 15.03
CA SER A 1 15.97 15.69 14.60
C SER A 1 15.25 15.94 13.29
N ILE A 2 15.67 15.31 12.20
CA ILE A 2 14.93 15.40 10.94
C ILE A 2 13.69 14.52 11.14
N GLU A 3 12.54 15.14 11.40
CA GLU A 3 11.26 14.44 11.29
C GLU A 3 11.13 14.02 9.83
N LEU A 4 11.02 12.72 9.59
CA LEU A 4 10.73 12.19 8.27
C LEU A 4 9.34 12.71 7.88
N GLU A 5 9.24 13.52 6.83
CA GLU A 5 7.97 14.12 6.38
C GLU A 5 7.00 13.11 5.75
N THR A 6 7.40 11.83 5.64
CA THR A 6 6.56 10.76 5.08
C THR A 6 5.82 10.04 6.21
N PRO A 7 4.55 10.40 6.51
CA PRO A 7 3.72 9.62 7.43
C PRO A 7 3.48 8.24 6.82
N GLY A 8 3.13 7.24 7.64
CA GLY A 8 2.85 5.90 7.12
C GLY A 8 3.64 4.81 7.81
N PHE A 9 3.67 3.65 7.16
CA PHE A 9 4.59 2.58 7.53
C PHE A 9 6.06 3.01 7.34
N ALA A 10 6.35 3.87 6.37
CA ALA A 10 7.67 4.49 6.24
C ALA A 10 8.16 5.18 7.53
N GLN A 11 7.29 5.94 8.21
CA GLN A 11 7.63 6.57 9.48
C GLN A 11 7.88 5.53 10.58
N LEU A 12 7.04 4.50 10.67
CA LEU A 12 7.19 3.40 11.63
C LEU A 12 8.52 2.65 11.42
N ALA A 13 8.85 2.35 10.15
CA ALA A 13 10.07 1.65 9.77
C ALA A 13 11.32 2.48 10.08
N TYR A 14 11.26 3.80 9.87
CA TYR A 14 12.34 4.70 10.23
C TYR A 14 12.53 4.77 11.76
N LEU A 15 11.47 5.02 12.52
CA LEU A 15 11.55 5.22 13.97
C LEU A 15 11.93 3.95 14.75
N HIS A 16 11.51 2.77 14.28
CA HIS A 16 11.70 1.52 15.01
C HIS A 16 12.66 0.53 14.35
N GLY A 17 13.15 0.83 13.15
CA GLY A 17 14.10 -0.01 12.42
C GLY A 17 15.25 0.75 11.75
N GLY A 18 15.24 2.09 11.75
CA GLY A 18 16.23 2.89 11.01
C GLY A 18 16.14 2.71 9.49
N ILE A 19 15.01 2.18 8.99
CA ILE A 19 14.79 1.88 7.57
C ILE A 19 14.18 3.11 6.92
N THR A 20 14.86 3.69 5.92
CA THR A 20 14.39 4.89 5.22
C THR A 20 13.40 4.54 4.10
N PRO A 21 12.62 5.51 3.58
CA PRO A 21 11.76 5.30 2.41
C PRO A 21 12.52 4.76 1.19
N GLU A 22 13.76 5.19 0.99
CA GLU A 22 14.62 4.71 -0.09
C GLU A 22 14.92 3.22 0.06
N VAL A 23 15.23 2.77 1.28
CA VAL A 23 15.44 1.35 1.56
C VAL A 23 14.16 0.54 1.38
N LEU A 24 12.99 1.08 1.75
CA LEU A 24 11.70 0.42 1.49
C LEU A 24 11.46 0.23 -0.01
N LYS A 25 11.75 1.27 -0.81
CA LYS A 25 11.65 1.23 -2.27
C LYS A 25 12.64 0.24 -2.89
N GLU A 26 13.90 0.24 -2.43
CA GLU A 26 14.90 -0.75 -2.84
C GLU A 26 14.49 -2.19 -2.50
N ARG A 27 13.76 -2.37 -1.39
CA ARG A 27 13.17 -3.65 -0.99
C ARG A 27 11.85 -3.95 -1.71
N GLY A 28 11.44 -3.13 -2.68
CA GLY A 28 10.31 -3.37 -3.58
C GLY A 28 8.95 -2.88 -3.09
N VAL A 29 8.87 -2.21 -1.94
CA VAL A 29 7.60 -1.63 -1.45
C VAL A 29 7.25 -0.44 -2.34
N VAL A 30 6.05 -0.47 -2.94
CA VAL A 30 5.61 0.57 -3.89
C VAL A 30 4.41 1.37 -3.39
N ALA A 31 3.67 0.84 -2.42
CA ALA A 31 2.45 1.48 -1.93
C ALA A 31 2.12 1.07 -0.50
N GLU A 32 1.20 1.82 0.10
CA GLU A 32 0.55 1.49 1.36
C GLU A 32 -0.96 1.71 1.23
N ILE A 33 -1.76 0.81 1.82
CA ILE A 33 -3.22 0.98 1.95
C ILE A 33 -3.54 0.85 3.44
N ASN A 34 -4.11 1.90 4.05
CA ASN A 34 -4.34 1.95 5.51
C ASN A 34 -3.07 1.60 6.31
N MET A 35 -1.94 2.22 5.96
CA MET A 35 -0.61 1.96 6.56
C MET A 35 -0.06 0.55 6.30
N ALA A 36 -0.75 -0.30 5.54
CA ALA A 36 -0.28 -1.65 5.23
C ALA A 36 0.51 -1.62 3.90
N PRO A 37 1.84 -1.83 3.94
CA PRO A 37 2.68 -1.83 2.75
C PRO A 37 2.42 -3.02 1.82
N ILE A 38 2.51 -2.77 0.52
CA ILE A 38 2.37 -3.77 -0.55
C ILE A 38 3.49 -3.65 -1.60
N TYR A 39 3.75 -4.77 -2.26
CA TYR A 39 4.67 -4.89 -3.38
C TYR A 39 3.99 -4.60 -4.73
N GLU A 40 4.78 -4.54 -5.80
CA GLU A 40 4.32 -4.18 -7.16
C GLU A 40 3.31 -5.17 -7.76
N ASP A 41 3.38 -6.43 -7.37
CA ASP A 41 2.40 -7.48 -7.72
C ASP A 41 1.11 -7.38 -6.90
N GLY A 42 1.07 -6.46 -5.95
CA GLY A 42 -0.03 -6.25 -5.04
C GLY A 42 0.03 -7.14 -3.80
N GLU A 43 1.05 -7.94 -3.57
CA GLU A 43 1.13 -8.78 -2.38
C GLU A 43 1.45 -7.96 -1.10
N PRO A 44 0.85 -8.29 0.06
CA PRO A 44 1.17 -7.65 1.33
C PRO A 44 2.59 -7.95 1.79
N LEU A 45 3.32 -6.92 2.22
CA LEU A 45 4.62 -7.10 2.87
C LEU A 45 4.51 -7.99 4.10
N LEU A 46 3.42 -7.87 4.88
CA LEU A 46 3.17 -8.71 6.05
C LEU A 46 3.15 -10.22 5.71
N GLU A 47 2.67 -10.57 4.51
CA GLU A 47 2.55 -11.96 4.06
C GLU A 47 3.88 -12.46 3.49
N VAL A 48 4.52 -11.68 2.63
CA VAL A 48 5.69 -12.10 1.83
C VAL A 48 7.03 -11.83 2.50
N ALA A 49 7.19 -10.72 3.22
CA ALA A 49 8.49 -10.33 3.76
C ALA A 49 8.96 -11.26 4.88
N GLU A 50 10.26 -11.24 5.13
CA GLU A 50 10.94 -11.88 6.25
C GLU A 50 11.67 -10.84 7.11
N GLY A 51 12.10 -11.25 8.30
CA GLY A 51 12.93 -10.44 9.19
C GLY A 51 12.27 -9.15 9.71
N ASP A 52 13.07 -8.09 9.77
CA ASP A 52 12.76 -6.79 10.38
C ASP A 52 11.47 -6.16 9.82
N LEU A 53 11.27 -6.21 8.51
CA LEU A 53 10.08 -5.66 7.87
C LEU A 53 8.80 -6.40 8.24
N LYS A 54 8.85 -7.73 8.30
CA LYS A 54 7.69 -8.53 8.74
C LYS A 54 7.32 -8.20 10.18
N ASP A 55 8.33 -8.04 11.04
CA ASP A 55 8.14 -7.70 12.45
C ASP A 55 7.56 -6.30 12.64
N LEU A 56 7.99 -5.33 11.83
CA LEU A 56 7.43 -3.98 11.81
C LEU A 56 5.99 -3.98 11.28
N ALA A 57 5.71 -4.70 10.20
CA ALA A 57 4.38 -4.73 9.61
C ALA A 57 3.33 -5.38 10.52
N ARG A 58 3.73 -6.33 11.38
CA ARG A 58 2.86 -6.89 12.44
C ARG A 58 2.40 -5.85 13.47
N ARG A 59 3.07 -4.70 13.57
CA ARG A 59 2.71 -3.61 14.48
C ARG A 59 1.69 -2.64 13.88
N VAL A 60 1.38 -2.76 12.59
CA VAL A 60 0.34 -1.95 11.95
C VAL A 60 -1.02 -2.33 12.52
N VAL A 61 -1.71 -1.36 13.11
CA VAL A 61 -3.06 -1.53 13.66
C VAL A 61 -4.06 -0.87 12.71
N GLY A 62 -5.00 -1.65 12.18
CA GLY A 62 -6.02 -1.16 11.25
C GLY A 62 -6.84 -2.29 10.65
N VAL A 63 -7.67 -1.95 9.66
CA VAL A 63 -8.36 -2.96 8.83
C VAL A 63 -7.32 -3.68 7.98
N SER A 64 -7.23 -5.00 8.12
CA SER A 64 -6.26 -5.79 7.37
C SER A 64 -6.55 -5.79 5.87
N LEU A 65 -5.49 -5.91 5.07
CA LEU A 65 -5.59 -6.07 3.61
C LEU A 65 -6.41 -7.31 3.23
N SER A 66 -6.25 -8.41 3.98
CA SER A 66 -7.06 -9.63 3.80
C SER A 66 -8.56 -9.36 3.96
N ARG A 67 -8.95 -8.54 4.95
CA ARG A 67 -10.35 -8.16 5.18
C ARG A 67 -10.87 -7.23 4.08
N LEU A 68 -10.06 -6.27 3.62
CA LEU A 68 -10.43 -5.42 2.48
C LEU A 68 -10.67 -6.27 1.22
N ARG A 69 -9.76 -7.21 0.94
CA ARG A 69 -9.86 -8.16 -0.18
C ARG A 69 -11.10 -9.05 -0.10
N GLU A 70 -11.45 -9.53 1.09
CA GLU A 70 -12.70 -10.28 1.33
C GLU A 70 -13.94 -9.41 1.08
N MET A 71 -13.96 -8.20 1.64
CA MET A 71 -15.07 -7.27 1.48
C MET A 71 -15.26 -6.85 0.01
N ALA A 72 -14.19 -6.61 -0.73
CA ALA A 72 -14.24 -6.24 -2.15
C ALA A 72 -14.82 -7.36 -3.03
N LYS A 73 -14.65 -8.64 -2.63
CA LYS A 73 -15.18 -9.82 -3.31
C LYS A 73 -16.61 -10.20 -2.88
N THR A 74 -17.11 -9.62 -1.79
CA THR A 74 -18.44 -9.93 -1.25
C THR A 74 -19.52 -9.15 -1.98
N GLU A 75 -20.52 -9.85 -2.51
CA GLU A 75 -21.67 -9.23 -3.17
C GLU A 75 -22.40 -8.26 -2.23
N GLY A 76 -22.81 -7.10 -2.75
CA GLY A 76 -23.47 -6.05 -1.97
C GLY A 76 -22.54 -5.28 -1.01
N LYS A 77 -21.22 -5.48 -1.08
CA LYS A 77 -20.22 -4.68 -0.35
C LYS A 77 -19.42 -3.81 -1.33
N TRP A 78 -19.15 -2.59 -0.89
CA TRP A 78 -18.33 -1.63 -1.64
C TRP A 78 -17.12 -1.27 -0.81
N VAL A 79 -15.94 -1.43 -1.41
CA VAL A 79 -14.68 -0.91 -0.90
C VAL A 79 -14.19 0.09 -1.94
N ILE A 80 -14.19 1.36 -1.56
CA ILE A 80 -13.96 2.48 -2.47
C ILE A 80 -12.59 3.06 -2.17
N ALA A 81 -11.68 2.98 -3.14
CA ALA A 81 -10.39 3.65 -3.10
C ALA A 81 -10.48 5.02 -3.77
N VAL A 82 -9.82 6.01 -3.18
CA VAL A 82 -9.70 7.37 -3.74
C VAL A 82 -8.22 7.69 -3.83
N ALA A 83 -7.68 7.80 -5.04
CA ALA A 83 -6.27 8.10 -5.27
C ALA A 83 -6.09 8.74 -6.64
N GLY A 84 -5.16 9.69 -6.74
CA GLY A 84 -4.84 10.42 -7.96
C GLY A 84 -3.47 11.08 -7.86
N GLY A 85 -2.92 11.48 -9.00
CA GLY A 85 -1.57 11.98 -9.18
C GLY A 85 -0.68 11.04 -10.00
N GLU A 86 0.15 11.63 -10.87
CA GLU A 86 1.11 10.91 -11.70
C GLU A 86 2.06 10.04 -10.86
N GLU A 87 2.46 10.54 -9.70
CA GLU A 87 3.36 9.87 -8.77
C GLU A 87 2.76 8.59 -8.14
N LYS A 88 1.44 8.36 -8.29
CA LYS A 88 0.74 7.22 -7.70
C LYS A 88 0.34 6.14 -8.70
N VAL A 89 0.64 6.29 -9.98
CA VAL A 89 0.23 5.32 -11.00
C VAL A 89 0.70 3.90 -10.65
N GLU A 90 1.97 3.76 -10.27
CA GLU A 90 2.54 2.47 -9.86
C GLU A 90 1.84 1.90 -8.62
N ALA A 91 1.66 2.74 -7.60
CA ALA A 91 0.98 2.36 -6.37
C ALA A 91 -0.47 1.90 -6.59
N ILE A 92 -1.20 2.60 -7.47
CA ILE A 92 -2.59 2.28 -7.82
C ILE A 92 -2.66 0.99 -8.62
N ARG A 93 -1.71 0.74 -9.55
CA ARG A 93 -1.61 -0.54 -10.27
C ARG A 93 -1.38 -1.71 -9.31
N ALA A 94 -0.46 -1.57 -8.36
CA ALA A 94 -0.22 -2.59 -7.33
C ALA A 94 -1.48 -2.86 -6.51
N ALA A 95 -2.17 -1.81 -6.07
CA ALA A 95 -3.40 -1.94 -5.29
C ALA A 95 -4.55 -2.61 -6.07
N LEU A 96 -4.65 -2.34 -7.38
CA LEU A 96 -5.58 -3.03 -8.30
C LEU A 96 -5.27 -4.52 -8.43
N LYS A 97 -3.99 -4.89 -8.66
CA LYS A 97 -3.55 -6.29 -8.73
C LYS A 97 -3.86 -7.05 -7.44
N GLY A 98 -3.68 -6.41 -6.29
CA GLY A 98 -3.95 -7.01 -4.98
C GLY A 98 -5.44 -7.18 -4.65
N GLY A 99 -6.36 -6.58 -5.44
CA GLY A 99 -7.81 -6.77 -5.31
C GLY A 99 -8.40 -6.28 -4.00
N TYR A 100 -7.84 -5.19 -3.44
CA TYR A 100 -8.22 -4.67 -2.11
C TYR A 100 -9.48 -3.80 -2.13
N PHE A 101 -9.90 -3.35 -3.30
CA PHE A 101 -11.09 -2.53 -3.50
C PHE A 101 -11.81 -2.94 -4.77
N ASN A 102 -13.08 -2.55 -4.90
CA ASN A 102 -13.90 -2.85 -6.09
C ASN A 102 -14.44 -1.58 -6.77
N VAL A 103 -14.13 -0.40 -6.24
CA VAL A 103 -14.39 0.90 -6.87
C VAL A 103 -13.14 1.77 -6.73
N LEU A 104 -12.70 2.38 -7.82
CA LEU A 104 -11.65 3.39 -7.83
C LEU A 104 -12.22 4.74 -8.27
N ILE A 105 -11.99 5.76 -7.46
CA ILE A 105 -12.16 7.16 -7.84
C ILE A 105 -10.76 7.74 -8.07
N THR A 106 -10.50 8.20 -9.29
CA THR A 106 -9.20 8.72 -9.71
C THR A 106 -9.34 9.89 -10.69
N ASP A 107 -8.25 10.60 -10.97
CA ASP A 107 -8.23 11.69 -11.95
C ASP A 107 -8.08 11.16 -13.39
N SER A 108 -8.29 12.04 -14.36
CA SER A 108 -8.25 11.66 -15.77
C SER A 108 -6.87 11.18 -16.22
N PHE A 109 -5.78 11.70 -15.65
CA PHE A 109 -4.43 11.27 -16.01
C PHE A 109 -4.20 9.81 -15.61
N VAL A 110 -4.44 9.49 -14.33
CA VAL A 110 -4.30 8.11 -13.83
C VAL A 110 -5.24 7.17 -14.57
N ALA A 111 -6.48 7.59 -14.86
CA ALA A 111 -7.41 6.77 -15.63
C ALA A 111 -6.87 6.41 -17.03
N HIS A 112 -6.24 7.35 -17.74
CA HIS A 112 -5.62 7.05 -19.03
C HIS A 112 -4.40 6.15 -18.90
N GLU A 113 -3.55 6.38 -17.89
CA GLU A 113 -2.39 5.53 -17.66
C GLU A 113 -2.80 4.09 -17.37
N LEU A 114 -3.82 3.86 -16.53
CA LEU A 114 -4.28 2.52 -16.16
C LEU A 114 -4.86 1.70 -17.33
N LEU A 115 -5.28 2.35 -18.42
CA LEU A 115 -5.80 1.69 -19.62
C LEU A 115 -4.72 1.28 -20.63
N LYS A 116 -3.46 1.66 -20.37
CA LYS A 116 -2.28 1.14 -21.09
C LYS A 116 -1.82 -0.16 -20.46
#